data_AF-A0A5K1BAX4-F1
#
_entry.id   AF-A0A5K1BAX4-F1
#
_cell.length_a   1.000
_cell.length_b   1.000
_cell.length_c   1.000
_cell.angle_alpha   90.00
_cell.angle_beta   90.00
_cell.angle_gamma   90.00
#
_symmetry.space_group_name_H-M   'P 1'
#
loop_
_entity.id
_entity.type
_entity.pdbx_description
1 polymer ?
#
loop_
_entity_poly.entity_id
_entity_poly.type
_entity_poly.pdbx_seq_one_letter_code
_entity_poly.pdbx_strand_id
1 'polypeptide(L)' 'YFCIAPGSRSSPLAVAAASHPNATCISCFDERSLAFHAVGYARGSCGPAVVITSSGTAVSNLLPA' A
#
# COMPACT_ATOMS: atom_id res chain seq x y z
N TYR A 1 0.36 -9.03 -1.96
CA TYR A 1 0.42 -7.87 -2.87
C TYR A 1 0.49 -6.60 -2.03
N PHE A 2 1.52 -5.78 -2.22
CA PHE A 2 1.83 -4.62 -1.35
C PHE A 2 1.71 -3.32 -2.15
N CYS A 3 0.80 -2.47 -1.72
CA CYS A 3 0.55 -1.15 -2.27
C CYS A 3 1.24 -0.11 -1.37
N ILE A 4 2.22 0.61 -1.88
CA ILE A 4 3.12 1.45 -1.06
C ILE A 4 3.00 2.92 -1.48
N ALA A 5 2.65 3.79 -0.53
CA ALA A 5 2.79 5.23 -0.65
C ALA A 5 4.16 5.69 -0.14
N PRO A 6 4.80 6.66 -0.82
CA PRO A 6 6.12 7.14 -0.42
C PRO A 6 6.08 7.85 0.95
N GLY A 7 7.07 7.56 1.81
CA GLY A 7 7.17 8.20 3.12
C GLY A 7 8.41 7.80 3.93
N SER A 8 8.97 8.76 4.67
CA SER A 8 10.15 8.51 5.51
C SER A 8 9.84 7.57 6.68
N ARG A 9 8.70 7.75 7.35
CA ARG A 9 8.29 6.95 8.51
C ARG A 9 7.89 5.52 8.15
N SER A 10 7.42 5.30 6.92
CA SER A 10 7.07 3.97 6.38
C SER A 10 8.24 3.26 5.70
N SER A 11 9.43 3.90 5.61
CA SER A 11 10.59 3.35 4.90
C SER A 11 11.03 1.95 5.40
N PRO A 12 11.06 1.63 6.71
CA PRO A 12 11.42 0.29 7.15
C PRO A 12 10.46 -0.79 6.63
N LEU A 13 9.15 -0.50 6.60
CA LEU A 13 8.13 -1.42 6.08
C LEU A 13 8.22 -1.56 4.56
N ALA A 14 8.44 -0.44 3.85
CA ALA A 14 8.57 -0.43 2.40
C ALA A 14 9.81 -1.21 1.93
N VAL A 15 10.95 -1.03 2.59
CA VAL A 15 12.20 -1.78 2.29
C VAL A 15 12.04 -3.26 2.61
N ALA A 16 11.42 -3.60 3.75
CA ALA A 16 11.15 -5.00 4.10
C ALA A 16 10.26 -5.69 3.06
N ALA A 17 9.20 -5.02 2.61
CA ALA A 17 8.31 -5.53 1.56
C ALA A 17 9.05 -5.69 0.22
N ALA A 18 9.84 -4.70 -0.21
CA ALA A 18 10.59 -4.76 -1.45
C ALA A 18 11.71 -5.82 -1.45
N SER A 19 12.26 -6.13 -0.28
CA SER A 19 13.29 -7.16 -0.11
C SER A 19 12.76 -8.60 -0.09
N HIS A 20 11.44 -8.78 0.08
CA HIS A 20 10.85 -10.11 0.18
C HIS A 20 10.59 -10.71 -1.22
N PRO A 21 11.15 -11.89 -1.56
CA PRO A 21 11.08 -12.44 -2.92
C PRO A 21 9.65 -12.83 -3.35
N ASN A 22 8.76 -13.10 -2.39
CA ASN A 22 7.36 -13.46 -2.65
C ASN A 22 6.42 -12.24 -2.60
N ALA A 23 6.94 -11.03 -2.38
CA ALA A 23 6.15 -9.82 -2.30
C ALA A 23 6.13 -9.11 -3.65
N THR A 24 4.94 -8.96 -4.24
CA THR A 24 4.73 -8.03 -5.35
C THR A 24 4.44 -6.64 -4.80
N CYS A 25 5.30 -5.67 -5.11
CA CYS A 25 5.15 -4.28 -4.66
C CYS A 25 4.72 -3.36 -5.81
N ILE A 26 3.73 -2.50 -5.54
CA ILE A 26 3.38 -1.38 -6.40
C ILE A 26 3.47 -0.08 -5.61
N SER A 27 3.74 1.03 -6.29
CA SER A 27 3.81 2.34 -5.66
C SER A 27 2.86 3.33 -6.31
N CYS A 28 2.18 4.14 -5.49
CA CYS A 28 1.38 5.29 -5.94
C CYS A 28 1.61 6.45 -4.97
N PHE A 29 1.67 7.67 -5.50
CA PHE A 29 1.89 8.88 -4.69
C PHE A 29 0.62 9.37 -3.99
N ASP A 30 -0.57 9.03 -4.50
CA ASP A 30 -1.85 9.35 -3.87
C ASP A 30 -2.35 8.14 -3.06
N GLU A 31 -2.44 8.28 -1.74
CA GLU A 31 -2.85 7.19 -0.86
C GLU A 31 -4.30 6.76 -1.09
N ARG A 32 -5.18 7.69 -1.51
CA ARG A 32 -6.59 7.36 -1.75
C ARG A 32 -6.73 6.43 -2.95
N SER A 33 -6.09 6.79 -4.06
CA SER A 33 -6.03 5.95 -5.27
C SER A 33 -5.36 4.61 -4.99
N LEU A 34 -4.29 4.60 -4.18
CA LEU A 34 -3.60 3.39 -3.74
C LEU A 34 -4.53 2.44 -2.96
N ALA A 35 -5.36 2.98 -2.07
CA ALA A 35 -6.30 2.21 -1.26
C ALA A 35 -7.39 1.56 -2.13
N PHE A 36 -7.99 2.31 -3.06
CA PHE A 36 -8.97 1.74 -4.00
C PHE A 36 -8.35 0.71 -4.93
N HIS A 37 -7.10 0.90 -5.36
CA HIS A 37 -6.38 -0.11 -6.12
C HIS A 37 -6.20 -1.40 -5.31
N ALA A 38 -5.85 -1.31 -4.02
CA ALA A 38 -5.71 -2.47 -3.14
C ALA A 38 -7.05 -3.21 -2.98
N VAL A 39 -8.16 -2.49 -2.77
CA VAL A 39 -9.50 -3.07 -2.68
C VAL A 39 -9.91 -3.74 -4.00
N GLY A 40 -9.66 -3.09 -5.14
CA GLY A 40 -9.93 -3.65 -6.46
C GLY A 40 -9.15 -4.93 -6.72
N TYR A 41 -7.85 -4.94 -6.42
CA TYR A 41 -7.02 -6.14 -6.51
C TYR A 41 -7.53 -7.25 -5.59
N ALA A 42 -7.83 -6.95 -4.33
CA ALA A 42 -8.28 -7.95 -3.37
C ALA A 42 -9.60 -8.61 -3.80
N ARG A 43 -10.54 -7.81 -4.32
CA ARG A 43 -11.81 -8.30 -4.86
C ARG A 43 -11.63 -9.14 -6.12
N GLY A 44 -10.77 -8.72 -7.05
CA GLY A 44 -10.56 -9.42 -8.32
C GLY A 44 -9.72 -10.69 -8.22
N SER A 45 -8.75 -10.71 -7.30
CA SER A 45 -7.84 -11.85 -7.09
C SER A 45 -8.33 -12.84 -6.03
N CYS A 46 -9.38 -12.51 -5.28
CA CYS A 46 -9.80 -13.23 -4.08
C CYS A 46 -8.65 -13.43 -3.06
N GLY A 47 -7.66 -12.52 -3.07
CA GLY A 47 -6.45 -12.60 -2.26
C GLY A 47 -6.23 -11.35 -1.42
N PRO A 48 -5.39 -11.41 -0.37
CA PRO A 48 -5.11 -10.25 0.47
C PRO A 48 -4.25 -9.21 -0.26
N ALA A 49 -4.68 -7.96 -0.19
CA ALA A 49 -3.89 -6.79 -0.54
C ALA A 49 -3.48 -6.04 0.75
N VAL A 50 -2.25 -5.54 0.79
CA VAL A 50 -1.68 -4.80 1.93
C VAL A 50 -1.37 -3.38 1.48
N VAL A 51 -1.73 -2.38 2.29
CA VAL A 51 -1.39 -0.97 2.03
C VAL A 51 -0.36 -0.51 3.07
N ILE A 52 0.73 0.10 2.60
CA ILE A 52 1.76 0.73 3.42
C ILE A 52 1.71 2.23 3.13
N THR A 53 1.47 3.04 4.16
CA THR A 53 1.48 4.49 4.07
C THR A 53 2.28 5.12 5.21
N SER A 54 2.72 6.35 5.01
CA SER A 54 3.33 7.14 6.07
C SER A 54 2.29 7.60 7.09
N SER A 55 2.72 8.14 8.23
CA SER A 55 1.80 8.75 9.19
C SER A 55 1.31 10.13 8.73
N GLY A 56 0.32 10.68 9.44
CA GLY A 56 -0.30 11.97 9.12
C GLY A 56 -1.55 11.79 8.28
N THR A 57 -1.86 12.79 7.44
CA THR A 57 -3.04 12.79 6.56
C THR A 57 -3.05 11.64 5.57
N ALA A 58 -1.88 11.09 5.25
CA ALA A 58 -1.71 9.89 4.43
C ALA A 58 -2.49 8.67 4.96
N VAL A 59 -2.63 8.53 6.29
CA VAL A 59 -3.48 7.50 6.91
C VAL A 59 -4.96 7.82 6.72
N SER A 60 -5.34 9.08 6.93
CA SER A 60 -6.73 9.53 6.76
C SER A 60 -7.23 9.39 5.33
N ASN A 61 -6.34 9.52 4.33
CA ASN A 61 -6.66 9.31 2.92
C ASN A 61 -7.10 7.87 2.60
N LEU A 62 -6.81 6.89 3.45
CA LEU A 62 -7.23 5.50 3.28
C LEU A 62 -8.69 5.25 3.66
N LEU A 63 -9.30 6.11 4.48
CA LEU A 63 -10.63 5.93 5.06
C LEU A 63 -11.76 5.64 4.04
N PRO A 64 -11.78 6.21 2.82
CA PRO A 64 -12.89 5.99 1.88
C PRO A 64 -12.93 4.59 1.24
N ALA A 65 -11.84 3.84 1.29
CA ALA A 65 -11.71 2.54 0.63
C ALA A 65 -12.04 1.39 1.59
#